data_AF-A0A532EUQ0-F1
#
_entry.id   AF-A0A532EUQ0-F1
#
_cell.length_a   1.000
_cell.length_b   1.000
_cell.length_c   1.000
_cell.angle_alpha   90.00
_cell.angle_beta   90.00
_cell.angle_gamma   90.00
#
_symmetry.space_group_name_H-M   'P 1'
#
loop_
_entity.id
_entity.type
_entity.pdbx_description
1 polymer ?
#
loop_
_entity_poly.entity_id
_entity_poly.type
_entity_poly.pdbx_seq_one_letter_code
_entity_poly.pdbx_strand_id
1 'polypeptide(L)'
;MEKHEALWSRQEGSQPVPLFGFTYEVGVEPVHVNMERMVLHYRQGLADLEPIWRQILADDTFAQLRDLQGTSNTDCRIPDELWVQVVYDAAIAHRKRIIRRDHLLKALTPLYLGRTASFVHATQGLTSVEAEQKIEALCLTFERMKPYLVERWQPPAPQPAAPALLHHTSTDAGGDHE
;
A
#
# COMPACT_ATOMS: atom_id res chain seq x y z
N MET A 1 9.25 5.47 -2.08
CA MET A 1 9.14 6.09 -0.74
C MET A 1 10.30 7.06 -0.47
N GLU A 2 11.55 6.59 -0.34
CA GLU A 2 12.71 7.45 0.05
C GLU A 2 12.97 8.64 -0.90
N LYS A 3 12.98 8.41 -2.23
CA LYS A 3 13.31 9.45 -3.22
C LYS A 3 12.42 10.70 -3.17
N HIS A 4 11.16 10.55 -2.76
CA HIS A 4 10.15 11.61 -2.79
C HIS A 4 9.50 11.83 -1.41
N GLU A 5 10.23 11.57 -0.32
CA GLU A 5 9.69 11.58 1.04
C GLU A 5 9.22 12.93 1.56
N ALA A 6 9.80 14.04 1.09
CA ALA A 6 9.30 15.37 1.38
C ALA A 6 7.95 15.68 0.69
N LEU A 7 7.65 15.01 -0.42
CA LEU A 7 6.42 15.24 -1.20
C LEU A 7 5.26 14.38 -0.67
N TRP A 8 5.43 13.05 -0.63
CA TRP A 8 4.32 12.17 -0.24
C TRP A 8 3.91 12.33 1.22
N SER A 9 4.84 12.71 2.11
CA SER A 9 4.51 12.90 3.53
C SER A 9 3.52 14.04 3.75
N ARG A 10 3.60 15.09 2.93
CA ARG A 10 2.74 16.29 3.00
C ARG A 10 1.44 16.16 2.21
N GLN A 11 1.38 15.26 1.23
CA GLN A 11 0.19 15.10 0.39
C GLN A 11 -0.96 14.50 1.19
N GLU A 12 -2.02 15.26 1.44
CA GLU A 12 -3.22 14.78 2.12
C GLU A 12 -4.25 14.35 1.09
N GLY A 13 -4.58 13.06 1.10
CA GLY A 13 -5.54 12.46 0.18
C GLY A 13 -5.06 12.36 -1.26
N SER A 14 -5.78 11.55 -2.02
CA SER A 14 -5.67 11.45 -3.48
C SER A 14 -6.73 12.32 -4.16
N GLN A 15 -6.47 12.66 -5.43
CA GLN A 15 -7.45 13.36 -6.27
C GLN A 15 -7.77 12.48 -7.47
N PRO A 16 -9.05 12.43 -7.91
CA PRO A 16 -9.41 11.75 -9.14
C PRO A 16 -8.60 12.31 -10.31
N VAL A 17 -8.04 11.40 -11.12
CA VAL A 17 -7.31 11.79 -12.33
C VAL A 17 -8.34 12.07 -13.44
N PRO A 18 -8.23 13.18 -14.18
CA PRO A 18 -9.09 13.45 -15.32
C PRO A 18 -9.04 12.30 -16.32
N LEU A 19 -10.20 11.71 -16.62
CA LEU A 19 -10.34 10.69 -17.64
C LEU A 19 -10.73 11.36 -18.97
N PHE A 20 -10.07 10.96 -20.05
CA PHE A 20 -10.38 11.40 -21.41
C PHE A 20 -10.96 10.22 -22.20
N GLY A 21 -12.12 10.42 -22.84
CA GLY A 21 -12.81 9.39 -23.62
C GLY A 21 -14.02 8.78 -22.89
N PHE A 22 -14.55 7.71 -23.45
CA PHE A 22 -15.69 6.98 -22.89
C PHE A 22 -15.20 5.87 -21.94
N THR A 23 -15.83 5.75 -20.77
CA THR A 23 -15.60 4.64 -19.85
C THR A 23 -16.37 3.41 -20.34
N TYR A 24 -15.66 2.34 -20.67
CA TYR A 24 -16.25 1.04 -20.97
C TYR A 24 -15.89 0.07 -19.86
N GLU A 25 -16.90 -0.58 -19.28
CA GLU A 25 -16.70 -1.69 -18.36
C GLU A 25 -16.26 -2.92 -19.18
N VAL A 26 -15.01 -3.35 -19.00
CA VAL A 26 -14.55 -4.63 -19.52
C VAL A 26 -14.84 -5.67 -18.45
N GLY A 27 -15.67 -6.65 -18.77
CA GLY A 27 -15.88 -7.79 -17.89
C GLY A 27 -14.55 -8.48 -17.62
N VAL A 28 -14.13 -8.50 -16.35
CA VAL A 28 -12.90 -9.19 -15.93
C VAL A 28 -13.20 -10.68 -15.83
N GLU A 29 -12.33 -11.52 -16.38
CA GLU A 29 -12.50 -12.97 -16.32
C GLU A 29 -12.40 -13.46 -14.85
N PRO A 30 -13.33 -14.31 -14.37
CA PRO A 30 -13.29 -14.82 -13.01
C PRO A 30 -12.02 -15.62 -12.70
N VAL A 31 -11.20 -15.10 -11.78
CA VAL A 31 -10.00 -15.81 -11.31
C VAL A 31 -10.39 -16.81 -10.23
N HIS A 32 -10.15 -18.09 -10.50
CA HIS A 32 -10.36 -19.15 -9.51
C HIS A 32 -9.11 -19.29 -8.64
N VAL A 33 -9.23 -18.98 -7.35
CA VAL A 33 -8.15 -19.15 -6.36
C VAL A 33 -8.46 -20.25 -5.37
N ASN A 34 -7.43 -20.96 -4.90
CA ASN A 34 -7.58 -21.93 -3.82
C ASN A 34 -7.42 -21.22 -2.46
N MET A 35 -8.54 -20.72 -1.93
CA MET A 35 -8.57 -19.98 -0.65
C MET A 35 -8.01 -20.80 0.52
N GLU A 36 -8.38 -22.09 0.62
CA GLU A 36 -7.89 -22.97 1.70
C GLU A 36 -6.36 -23.04 1.70
N ARG A 37 -5.76 -23.23 0.53
CA ARG A 37 -4.30 -23.24 0.38
C ARG A 37 -3.69 -21.88 0.74
N MET A 38 -4.31 -20.78 0.34
CA MET A 38 -3.81 -19.43 0.67
C MET A 38 -3.84 -19.17 2.18
N VAL A 39 -4.93 -19.54 2.86
CA VAL A 39 -5.05 -19.42 4.31
C VAL A 39 -4.05 -20.33 5.01
N LEU A 40 -3.87 -21.58 4.56
CA LEU A 40 -2.86 -22.48 5.12
C LEU A 40 -1.45 -21.89 5.02
N HIS A 41 -1.06 -21.35 3.86
CA HIS A 41 0.25 -20.70 3.68
C HIS A 41 0.41 -19.44 4.53
N TYR A 42 -0.65 -18.64 4.69
CA TYR A 42 -0.66 -17.50 5.61
C TYR A 42 -0.39 -17.95 7.05
N ARG A 43 -1.12 -18.95 7.54
CA ARG A 43 -1.00 -19.44 8.92
C ARG A 43 0.36 -20.03 9.20
N GLN A 44 0.85 -20.87 8.28
CA GLN A 44 2.17 -21.49 8.36
C GLN A 44 3.27 -20.41 8.36
N GLY A 45 3.21 -19.46 7.42
CA GLY A 45 4.19 -18.38 7.34
C GLY A 45 4.14 -17.41 8.53
N LEU A 46 2.97 -17.20 9.13
CA LEU A 46 2.84 -16.39 10.35
C LEU A 46 3.56 -17.06 11.53
N ALA A 47 3.45 -18.39 11.65
CA ALA A 47 4.12 -19.16 12.70
C ALA A 47 5.64 -19.30 12.43
N ASP A 48 6.03 -19.77 11.24
CA ASP A 48 7.42 -20.09 10.91
C ASP A 48 8.34 -18.86 10.94
N LEU A 49 7.79 -17.69 10.60
CA LEU A 49 8.55 -16.45 10.51
C LEU A 49 8.32 -15.55 11.73
N GLU A 50 7.74 -16.04 12.83
CA GLU A 50 7.51 -15.28 14.06
C GLU A 50 8.74 -14.47 14.53
N PRO A 51 9.98 -15.02 14.57
CA PRO A 51 11.14 -14.23 14.97
C PRO A 51 11.43 -13.04 14.05
N ILE A 52 11.05 -13.14 12.76
CA ILE A 52 11.16 -12.04 11.80
C ILE A 52 10.05 -11.02 12.06
N TRP A 53 8.81 -11.48 12.28
CA TRP A 53 7.67 -10.61 12.54
C TRP A 53 7.87 -9.71 13.76
N ARG A 54 8.41 -10.28 14.85
CA ARG A 54 8.76 -9.53 16.05
C ARG A 54 9.85 -8.46 15.85
N GLN A 55 10.64 -8.57 14.78
CA GLN A 55 11.65 -7.55 14.46
C GLN A 55 11.08 -6.42 13.59
N ILE A 56 10.09 -6.71 12.74
CA ILE A 56 9.64 -5.78 11.71
C ILE A 56 8.29 -5.13 12.02
N LEU A 57 7.38 -5.83 12.70
CA LEU A 57 6.03 -5.37 13.02
C LEU A 57 5.98 -4.80 14.43
N ALA A 58 5.09 -3.84 14.67
CA ALA A 58 4.74 -3.46 16.03
C ALA A 58 4.12 -4.66 16.78
N ASP A 59 4.35 -4.74 18.10
CA ASP A 59 3.90 -5.86 18.93
C ASP A 59 2.38 -6.08 18.82
N ASP A 60 1.60 -5.01 18.88
CA ASP A 60 0.13 -5.06 18.76
C ASP A 60 -0.32 -5.51 17.36
N THR A 61 0.42 -5.13 16.30
CA THR A 61 0.13 -5.57 14.92
C THR A 61 0.32 -7.09 14.81
N PHE A 62 1.43 -7.61 15.34
CA PHE A 62 1.72 -9.05 15.27
C PHE A 62 0.77 -9.87 16.16
N ALA A 63 0.46 -9.38 17.36
CA ALA A 63 -0.51 -10.02 18.25
C ALA A 63 -1.89 -10.16 17.57
N GLN A 64 -2.39 -9.09 16.97
CA GLN A 64 -3.65 -9.11 16.24
C GLN A 64 -3.64 -10.10 15.07
N LEU A 65 -2.57 -10.13 14.25
CA LEU A 65 -2.46 -11.10 13.15
C LEU A 65 -2.54 -12.56 13.63
N ARG A 66 -1.93 -12.85 14.78
CA ARG A 66 -1.94 -14.18 15.40
C ARG A 66 -3.31 -14.52 15.97
N ASP A 67 -4.02 -13.55 16.52
CA ASP A 67 -5.35 -13.77 17.10
C ASP A 67 -6.44 -13.94 16.02
N LEU A 68 -6.16 -13.54 14.77
CA LEU A 68 -7.02 -13.76 13.59
C LEU A 68 -7.00 -15.20 13.04
N GLN A 69 -6.37 -16.13 13.74
CA GLN A 69 -6.39 -17.56 13.43
C GLN A 69 -7.79 -18.12 13.75
N GLY A 70 -8.78 -17.86 12.87
CA GLY A 70 -10.15 -18.34 13.01
C GLY A 70 -10.25 -19.87 13.10
N THR A 71 -11.44 -20.39 13.38
CA THR A 71 -11.66 -21.82 13.64
C THR A 71 -11.75 -22.69 12.37
N SER A 72 -12.03 -22.10 11.20
CA SER A 72 -12.17 -22.81 9.91
C SER A 72 -10.94 -22.63 9.02
N ASN A 73 -10.65 -23.61 8.15
CA ASN A 73 -9.53 -23.57 7.18
C ASN A 73 -9.61 -22.43 6.16
N THR A 74 -10.79 -21.83 5.96
CA THR A 74 -10.99 -20.71 5.02
C THR A 74 -11.23 -19.38 5.71
N ASP A 75 -11.33 -19.37 7.05
CA ASP A 75 -11.64 -18.16 7.80
C ASP A 75 -10.35 -17.40 8.09
N CYS A 76 -10.13 -16.37 7.27
CA CYS A 76 -9.06 -15.40 7.42
C CYS A 76 -9.63 -14.03 7.05
N ARG A 77 -9.78 -13.16 8.05
CA ARG A 77 -10.29 -11.81 7.87
C ARG A 77 -9.28 -10.84 8.44
N ILE A 78 -8.48 -10.23 7.57
CA ILE A 78 -7.52 -9.20 7.96
C ILE A 78 -8.21 -7.85 7.78
N PRO A 79 -8.53 -7.11 8.85
CA PRO A 79 -9.11 -5.77 8.75
C PRO A 79 -8.20 -4.83 7.94
N ASP A 80 -8.80 -3.84 7.27
CA ASP A 80 -8.04 -2.90 6.45
C ASP A 80 -7.02 -2.12 7.28
N GLU A 81 -7.39 -1.71 8.49
CA GLU A 81 -6.48 -0.99 9.40
C GLU A 81 -5.25 -1.82 9.77
N LEU A 82 -5.46 -3.11 10.07
CA LEU A 82 -4.36 -4.02 10.41
C LEU A 82 -3.46 -4.27 9.20
N TRP A 83 -4.04 -4.44 8.01
CA TRP A 83 -3.26 -4.57 6.79
C TRP A 83 -2.43 -3.33 6.48
N VAL A 84 -3.00 -2.13 6.66
CA VAL A 84 -2.27 -0.87 6.49
C VAL A 84 -1.09 -0.77 7.47
N GLN A 85 -1.28 -1.14 8.74
CA GLN A 85 -0.19 -1.21 9.72
C GLN A 85 0.93 -2.14 9.27
N VAL A 86 0.59 -3.36 8.81
CA VAL A 86 1.58 -4.32 8.29
C VAL A 86 2.40 -3.73 7.14
N VAL A 87 1.74 -3.09 6.18
CA VAL A 87 2.42 -2.48 5.02
C VAL A 87 3.33 -1.32 5.45
N TYR A 88 2.87 -0.48 6.39
CA TYR A 88 3.68 0.62 6.92
C TYR A 88 4.87 0.15 7.75
N ASP A 89 4.68 -0.81 8.65
CA ASP A 89 5.74 -1.44 9.43
C ASP A 89 6.80 -2.05 8.52
N ALA A 90 6.38 -2.77 7.49
CA ALA A 90 7.29 -3.33 6.49
C ALA A 90 8.02 -2.23 5.68
N ALA A 91 7.35 -1.14 5.29
CA ALA A 91 8.00 -0.03 4.61
C ALA A 91 9.08 0.62 5.50
N ILE A 92 8.79 0.80 6.80
CA ILE A 92 9.74 1.32 7.79
C ILE A 92 10.92 0.35 7.97
N ALA A 93 10.65 -0.94 8.11
CA ALA A 93 11.68 -1.98 8.23
C ALA A 93 12.59 -2.03 7.00
N HIS A 94 12.02 -1.88 5.80
CA HIS A 94 12.76 -1.79 4.54
C HIS A 94 13.72 -0.61 4.52
N ARG A 95 13.27 0.57 4.95
CA ARG A 95 14.08 1.79 4.99
C ARG A 95 15.20 1.68 6.03
N LYS A 96 14.86 1.22 7.24
CA LYS A 96 15.80 1.03 8.35
C LYS A 96 16.75 -0.16 8.13
N ARG A 97 16.49 -0.99 7.13
CA ARG A 97 17.26 -2.21 6.81
C ARG A 97 17.36 -3.16 8.02
N ILE A 98 16.25 -3.32 8.76
CA ILE A 98 16.17 -4.21 9.92
C ILE A 98 16.59 -5.64 9.54
N ILE A 99 16.15 -6.08 8.35
CA ILE A 99 16.62 -7.29 7.69
C ILE A 99 16.96 -6.98 6.23
N ARG A 100 17.60 -7.93 5.54
CA ARG A 100 17.89 -7.79 4.11
C ARG A 100 16.59 -7.59 3.31
N ARG A 101 16.63 -6.66 2.35
CA ARG A 101 15.45 -6.24 1.55
C ARG A 101 14.79 -7.41 0.81
N ASP A 102 15.59 -8.30 0.25
CA ASP A 102 15.10 -9.50 -0.43
C ASP A 102 14.43 -10.49 0.52
N HIS A 103 14.93 -10.61 1.75
CA HIS A 103 14.30 -11.44 2.79
C HIS A 103 13.01 -10.81 3.29
N LEU A 104 12.95 -9.50 3.45
CA LEU A 104 11.71 -8.79 3.84
C LEU A 104 10.59 -8.99 2.82
N LEU A 105 10.89 -8.81 1.53
CA LEU A 105 9.91 -9.02 0.47
C LEU A 105 9.41 -10.48 0.43
N LYS A 106 10.32 -11.44 0.60
CA LYS A 106 9.94 -12.86 0.71
C LYS A 106 9.07 -13.13 1.93
N ALA A 107 9.45 -12.59 3.09
CA ALA A 107 8.71 -12.76 4.33
C ALA A 107 7.27 -12.26 4.18
N LEU A 108 7.03 -11.12 3.52
CA LEU A 108 5.67 -10.57 3.29
C LEU A 108 4.73 -11.49 2.50
N THR A 109 5.24 -12.46 1.76
CA THR A 109 4.44 -13.34 0.88
C THR A 109 3.27 -14.01 1.60
N PRO A 110 3.46 -14.74 2.72
CA PRO A 110 2.35 -15.31 3.49
C PRO A 110 1.33 -14.26 3.97
N LEU A 111 1.75 -13.08 4.44
CA LEU A 111 0.81 -12.02 4.86
C LEU A 111 -0.04 -11.51 3.68
N TYR A 112 0.58 -11.35 2.52
CA TYR A 112 -0.13 -11.01 1.28
C TYR A 112 -1.15 -12.09 0.90
N LEU A 113 -0.81 -13.38 1.01
CA LEU A 113 -1.76 -14.47 0.75
C LEU A 113 -2.96 -14.40 1.70
N GLY A 114 -2.74 -14.12 2.99
CA GLY A 114 -3.81 -13.90 3.96
C GLY A 114 -4.70 -12.72 3.58
N ARG A 115 -4.10 -11.59 3.19
CA ARG A 115 -4.86 -10.40 2.76
C ARG A 115 -5.68 -10.66 1.50
N THR A 116 -5.12 -11.37 0.53
CA THR A 116 -5.84 -11.71 -0.71
C THR A 116 -6.95 -12.71 -0.44
N ALA A 117 -6.75 -13.71 0.42
CA ALA A 117 -7.82 -14.62 0.83
C ALA A 117 -8.97 -13.86 1.53
N SER A 118 -8.62 -12.93 2.42
CA SER A 118 -9.59 -12.04 3.07
C SER A 118 -10.34 -11.15 2.07
N PHE A 119 -9.68 -10.68 1.01
CA PHE A 119 -10.32 -9.88 -0.04
C PHE A 119 -11.30 -10.73 -0.86
N VAL A 120 -10.85 -11.89 -1.34
CA VAL A 120 -11.65 -12.81 -2.16
C VAL A 120 -12.89 -13.26 -1.42
N HIS A 121 -12.76 -13.61 -0.14
CA HIS A 121 -13.93 -13.92 0.69
C HIS A 121 -14.88 -12.72 0.81
N ALA A 122 -14.35 -11.51 0.98
CA ALA A 122 -15.17 -10.30 1.14
C ALA A 122 -15.83 -9.80 -0.15
N THR A 123 -15.33 -10.22 -1.32
CA THR A 123 -15.87 -9.84 -2.63
C THR A 123 -16.63 -10.97 -3.33
N GLN A 124 -16.74 -12.14 -2.70
CA GLN A 124 -17.47 -13.26 -3.27
C GLN A 124 -18.94 -12.89 -3.51
N GLY A 125 -19.36 -12.99 -4.78
CA GLY A 125 -20.72 -12.64 -5.21
C GLY A 125 -20.97 -11.15 -5.43
N LEU A 126 -19.96 -10.29 -5.28
CA LEU A 126 -20.04 -8.87 -5.64
C LEU A 126 -19.78 -8.65 -7.12
N THR A 127 -20.32 -7.54 -7.64
CA THR A 127 -19.97 -7.00 -8.96
C THR A 127 -18.56 -6.40 -8.98
N SER A 128 -18.00 -6.13 -10.17
CA SER A 128 -16.70 -5.46 -10.30
C SER A 128 -16.70 -4.09 -9.61
N VAL A 129 -17.78 -3.31 -9.76
CA VAL A 129 -17.94 -1.98 -9.16
C VAL A 129 -17.93 -2.05 -7.63
N GLU A 130 -18.65 -3.00 -7.03
CA GLU A 130 -18.66 -3.19 -5.58
C GLU A 130 -17.31 -3.68 -5.03
N ALA A 131 -16.59 -4.52 -5.80
CA ALA A 131 -15.24 -4.92 -5.46
C ALA A 131 -14.26 -3.73 -5.54
N GLU A 132 -14.39 -2.85 -6.53
CA GLU A 132 -13.63 -1.60 -6.63
C GLU A 132 -13.91 -0.66 -5.45
N GLN A 133 -15.17 -0.53 -5.01
CA GLN A 133 -15.51 0.24 -3.81
C GLN A 133 -14.80 -0.27 -2.55
N LYS A 134 -14.58 -1.59 -2.43
CA LYS A 134 -13.78 -2.16 -1.34
C LYS A 134 -12.29 -1.82 -1.46
N ILE A 135 -11.75 -1.74 -2.67
CA ILE A 135 -10.38 -1.28 -2.89
C ILE A 135 -10.26 0.21 -2.53
N GLU A 136 -11.23 1.02 -2.94
CA GLU A 136 -11.27 2.45 -2.62
C GLU A 136 -11.36 2.69 -1.10
N ALA A 137 -12.19 1.92 -0.38
CA ALA A 137 -12.25 1.97 1.07
C ALA A 137 -10.89 1.65 1.74
N LEU A 138 -10.13 0.69 1.18
CA LEU A 138 -8.77 0.42 1.64
C LEU A 138 -7.82 1.59 1.35
N CYS A 139 -7.91 2.21 0.16
CA CYS A 139 -7.13 3.41 -0.18
C CYS A 139 -7.37 4.55 0.82
N LEU A 140 -8.63 4.85 1.14
CA LEU A 140 -8.99 5.85 2.14
C LEU A 140 -8.47 5.49 3.54
N THR A 141 -8.39 4.20 3.86
CA THR A 141 -7.79 3.72 5.11
C THR A 141 -6.29 3.96 5.15
N PHE A 142 -5.56 3.74 4.03
CA PHE A 142 -4.17 4.16 3.90
C PHE A 142 -4.01 5.67 4.12
N GLU A 143 -4.82 6.49 3.45
CA GLU A 143 -4.74 7.96 3.59
C GLU A 143 -4.96 8.41 5.03
N ARG A 144 -6.03 7.90 5.67
CA ARG A 144 -6.39 8.20 7.05
C ARG A 144 -5.30 7.80 8.04
N MET A 145 -4.65 6.65 7.82
CA MET A 145 -3.63 6.12 8.71
C MET A 145 -2.22 6.60 8.37
N LYS A 146 -2.02 7.36 7.29
CA LYS A 146 -0.72 7.93 6.92
C LYS A 146 0.02 8.62 8.08
N PRO A 147 -0.62 9.31 9.05
CA PRO A 147 0.08 9.85 10.22
C PRO A 147 0.92 8.81 10.99
N TYR A 148 0.45 7.56 11.10
CA TYR A 148 1.20 6.45 11.71
C TYR A 148 2.57 6.24 11.03
N LEU A 149 2.56 6.24 9.70
CA LEU A 149 3.76 6.09 8.89
C LEU A 149 4.64 7.33 9.04
N VAL A 150 4.09 8.55 8.92
CA VAL A 150 4.88 9.79 8.94
C VAL A 150 5.62 9.96 10.28
N GLU A 151 4.95 9.67 11.41
CA GLU A 151 5.55 9.72 12.74
C GLU A 151 6.78 8.81 12.87
N ARG A 152 6.69 7.57 12.35
CA ARG A 152 7.76 6.57 12.44
C ARG A 152 8.80 6.71 11.33
N TRP A 153 8.41 7.26 10.19
CA TRP A 153 9.28 7.55 9.07
C TRP A 153 10.13 8.77 9.36
N GLN A 154 9.64 9.82 10.00
CA GLN A 154 10.42 11.05 10.23
C GLN A 154 11.04 11.59 8.92
N PRO A 155 10.20 12.00 7.95
CA PRO A 155 10.71 12.57 6.70
C PRO A 155 11.51 13.84 6.99
N PRO A 156 12.53 14.15 6.16
CA PRO A 156 13.31 15.37 6.28
C PRO A 156 12.41 16.60 6.11
N ALA A 157 12.80 17.69 6.79
CA ALA A 157 12.16 18.98 6.61
C ALA A 157 12.20 19.39 5.12
N PRO A 158 11.15 20.02 4.60
CA PRO A 158 11.10 20.42 3.21
C PRO A 158 12.25 21.36 2.88
N GLN A 159 13.02 21.05 1.85
CA GLN A 159 13.88 22.03 1.20
C GLN A 159 12.98 22.99 0.42
N PRO A 160 13.14 24.32 0.55
CA PRO A 160 12.41 25.25 -0.28
C PRO A 160 12.71 24.93 -1.75
N ALA A 161 11.66 24.73 -2.55
CA ALA A 161 11.81 24.54 -3.98
C ALA A 161 12.54 25.77 -4.53
N ALA A 162 13.73 25.58 -5.10
CA ALA A 162 14.39 26.64 -5.85
C ALA A 162 13.42 27.10 -6.95
N PRO A 163 13.15 28.41 -7.10
CA PRO A 163 12.26 28.87 -8.15
C PRO A 163 12.82 28.40 -9.49
N ALA A 164 12.01 27.69 -10.27
CA ALA A 164 12.36 27.31 -11.62
C ALA A 164 12.57 28.61 -12.41
N LEU A 165 13.82 28.93 -12.74
CA LEU A 165 14.14 30.07 -13.61
C LEU A 165 13.58 29.75 -14.99
N LEU A 166 12.39 30.27 -15.27
CA LEU A 166 11.83 30.33 -16.61
C LEU A 166 12.68 31.30 -17.44
N HIS A 167 13.71 30.78 -18.11
CA HIS A 167 14.43 31.51 -19.15
C HIS A 167 13.48 31.73 -20.32
N HIS A 168 12.77 32.85 -20.29
CA HIS A 168 12.12 33.41 -21.47
C HIS A 168 13.22 34.18 -22.23
N THR A 169 13.80 33.55 -23.25
CA THR A 169 14.58 34.27 -24.24
C THR A 169 13.61 34.99 -25.17
N SER A 170 13.26 36.24 -24.84
CA SER A 170 12.69 37.16 -25.82
C SER A 170 13.82 37.56 -26.78
N THR A 171 13.88 36.90 -27.93
CA THR A 171 14.64 37.42 -29.08
C THR A 171 13.78 38.50 -29.73
N ASP A 172 14.11 39.74 -29.41
CA ASP A 172 13.51 40.92 -30.02
C ASP A 172 13.98 41.01 -31.48
N ALA A 173 13.05 40.76 -32.41
CA ALA A 173 13.23 41.01 -33.83
C ALA A 173 12.49 42.32 -34.15
N GLY A 174 13.14 43.45 -33.88
CA GLY A 174 12.74 44.76 -34.34
C GLY A 174 13.65 45.19 -35.48
N GLY A 175 13.16 45.08 -36.71
CA GLY A 175 13.82 45.62 -37.89
C GLY A 175 13.64 47.14 -37.94
N ASP A 176 14.73 47.85 -38.20
CA ASP A 176 14.69 49.24 -38.64
C ASP A 176 14.97 49.31 -40.14
N HIS A 177 14.09 50.07 -40.80
CA HIS A 177 14.09 50.45 -42.19
C HIS A 177 15.21 51.46 -42.51
N GLU A 178 15.84 51.30 -43.68
CA GLU A 178 16.36 52.42 -44.48
C GLU A 178 16.07 52.15 -45.97
#